data_AF-A0A653AEK9-F1
#
_entry.id   AF-A0A653AEK9-F1
#
_cell.length_a   1.000
_cell.length_b   1.000
_cell.length_c   1.000
_cell.angle_alpha   90.00
_cell.angle_beta   90.00
_cell.angle_gamma   90.00
#
_symmetry.space_group_name_H-M   'P 1'
#
loop_
_entity.id
_entity.type
_entity.pdbx_description
1 polymer ?
#
loop_
_entity_poly.entity_id
_entity_poly.type
_entity_poly.pdbx_seq_one_letter_code
_entity_poly.pdbx_strand_id
1 'polypeptide(L)'
;MREKQDIIKDLYKDAKHGHWERVLSHWRRDAQLAQQCSRYQKLSSGWTFLHQAAYFGHEAACLELIRLGAAVEGLSHERQSAADVAEKRKYPALASLLRRASHGPESLWSAPKDPNLLPSSNLWIEAAERRASEAMCVGYGGGVVKISKGSRYFVDSFGRTLVGWHGSYDPPCGMDGEPMV
;
A
#
# COMPACT_ATOMS: atom_id res chain seq x y z
N MET A 1 -20.64 -12.50 4.30
CA MET A 1 -19.91 -11.38 4.97
C MET A 1 -19.73 -11.58 6.49
N ARG A 2 -19.23 -12.75 6.91
CA ARG A 2 -18.70 -12.99 8.27
C ARG A 2 -17.44 -13.84 8.14
N GLU A 3 -17.51 -14.82 7.25
CA GLU A 3 -16.40 -15.64 6.74
C GLU A 3 -15.17 -14.84 6.28
N LYS A 4 -15.31 -13.81 5.41
CA LYS A 4 -14.16 -12.98 5.00
C LYS A 4 -13.48 -12.26 6.17
N GLN A 5 -14.26 -11.78 7.14
CA GLN A 5 -13.70 -11.10 8.31
C GLN A 5 -12.94 -12.07 9.22
N ASP A 6 -13.40 -13.31 9.30
CA ASP A 6 -12.74 -14.36 10.07
C ASP A 6 -11.46 -14.83 9.37
N ILE A 7 -11.47 -14.95 8.03
CA ILE A 7 -10.25 -15.20 7.24
C ILE A 7 -9.21 -14.09 7.47
N ILE A 8 -9.59 -12.81 7.45
CA ILE A 8 -8.65 -11.70 7.70
C ILE A 8 -8.06 -11.80 9.12
N LYS A 9 -8.86 -12.14 10.13
CA LYS A 9 -8.38 -12.31 11.50
C LYS A 9 -7.42 -13.49 11.62
N ASP A 10 -7.68 -14.59 10.92
CA ASP A 10 -6.81 -15.76 10.93
C ASP A 10 -5.50 -15.49 10.19
N LEU A 11 -5.54 -14.81 9.04
CA LEU A 11 -4.34 -14.31 8.37
C LEU A 11 -3.57 -13.32 9.24
N TYR A 12 -4.25 -12.49 10.01
CA TYR A 12 -3.60 -11.57 10.95
C TYR A 12 -2.91 -12.33 12.09
N LYS A 13 -3.50 -13.43 12.58
CA LYS A 13 -2.83 -14.32 13.53
C LYS A 13 -1.63 -15.00 12.89
N ASP A 14 -1.73 -15.49 11.65
CA ASP A 14 -0.60 -16.08 10.93
C ASP A 14 0.55 -15.07 10.78
N ALA A 15 0.24 -13.83 10.36
CA ALA A 15 1.22 -12.74 10.30
C ALA A 15 1.88 -12.45 11.65
N LYS A 16 1.10 -12.46 12.74
CA LYS A 16 1.59 -12.28 14.12
C LYS A 16 2.56 -13.39 14.57
N HIS A 17 2.45 -14.59 14.03
CA HIS A 17 3.38 -15.70 14.29
C HIS A 17 4.51 -15.79 13.25
N GLY A 18 4.60 -14.83 12.32
CA GLY A 18 5.65 -14.80 11.30
C GLY A 18 5.40 -15.71 10.10
N HIS A 19 4.20 -16.27 9.93
CA HIS A 19 3.85 -17.16 8.81
C HIS A 19 3.59 -16.40 7.51
N TRP A 20 4.49 -15.50 7.11
CA TRP A 20 4.30 -14.58 5.99
C TRP A 20 4.19 -15.27 4.63
N GLU A 21 4.87 -16.39 4.42
CA GLU A 21 4.71 -17.17 3.18
C GLU A 21 3.28 -17.65 2.99
N ARG A 22 2.62 -18.09 4.07
CA ARG A 22 1.21 -18.48 4.03
C ARG A 22 0.32 -17.28 3.74
N VAL A 23 0.55 -16.16 4.44
CA VAL A 23 -0.21 -14.92 4.23
C VAL A 23 -0.11 -14.45 2.78
N LEU A 24 1.11 -14.36 2.24
CA LEU A 24 1.38 -13.96 0.86
C LEU A 24 0.79 -14.96 -0.15
N SER A 25 0.82 -16.26 0.14
CA SER A 25 0.17 -17.26 -0.72
C SER A 25 -1.35 -17.06 -0.81
N HIS A 26 -2.01 -16.62 0.26
CA HIS A 26 -3.43 -16.28 0.22
C HIS A 26 -3.66 -15.01 -0.60
N TRP A 27 -2.86 -13.97 -0.38
CA TRP A 27 -2.98 -12.70 -1.13
C TRP A 27 -2.76 -12.86 -2.63
N ARG A 28 -1.83 -13.73 -3.05
CA ARG A 28 -1.61 -14.03 -4.48
C ARG A 28 -2.83 -14.67 -5.17
N ARG A 29 -3.70 -15.34 -4.41
CA ARG A 29 -4.89 -16.03 -4.93
C ARG A 29 -6.16 -15.17 -4.87
N ASP A 30 -6.19 -14.21 -3.96
CA ASP A 30 -7.32 -13.31 -3.75
C ASP A 30 -6.82 -11.88 -3.51
N ALA A 31 -6.75 -11.11 -4.59
CA ALA A 31 -6.31 -9.72 -4.56
C ALA A 31 -7.24 -8.83 -3.71
N GLN A 32 -8.54 -9.13 -3.68
CA GLN A 32 -9.50 -8.37 -2.87
C GLN A 32 -9.26 -8.62 -1.37
N LEU A 33 -8.98 -9.87 -1.00
CA LEU A 33 -8.59 -10.20 0.38
C LEU A 33 -7.29 -9.51 0.77
N ALA A 34 -6.31 -9.44 -0.13
CA ALA A 34 -5.05 -8.74 0.10
C ALA A 34 -5.28 -7.24 0.36
N GLN A 35 -6.09 -6.58 -0.48
CA GLN A 35 -6.49 -5.18 -0.29
C GLN A 35 -7.19 -4.97 1.05
N GLN A 36 -8.12 -5.85 1.43
CA GLN A 36 -8.78 -5.77 2.74
C GLN A 36 -7.80 -5.96 3.91
N CYS A 37 -6.86 -6.90 3.80
CA CYS A 37 -5.82 -7.10 4.81
C CYS A 37 -4.93 -5.86 4.96
N SER A 38 -4.61 -5.16 3.86
CA SER A 38 -3.82 -3.93 3.93
C SER A 38 -4.51 -2.80 4.70
N ARG A 39 -5.84 -2.79 4.77
CA ARG A 39 -6.64 -1.86 5.56
C ARG A 39 -6.97 -2.35 6.97
N TYR A 40 -6.62 -3.59 7.31
CA TYR A 40 -6.98 -4.16 8.60
C TYR A 40 -6.18 -3.52 9.75
N GLN A 41 -6.90 -3.14 10.80
CA GLN A 41 -6.35 -2.69 12.07
C GLN A 41 -6.99 -3.48 13.21
N LYS A 42 -6.15 -4.03 14.10
CA LYS A 42 -6.61 -4.74 15.29
C LYS A 42 -7.02 -3.75 16.37
N LEU A 43 -8.33 -3.72 16.68
CA LEU A 43 -8.93 -2.78 17.63
C LEU A 43 -8.27 -2.74 19.02
N SER A 44 -7.78 -3.85 19.54
CA SER A 44 -7.19 -3.87 20.89
C SER A 44 -5.77 -3.31 20.98
N SER A 45 -5.09 -3.10 19.84
CA SER A 45 -3.68 -2.66 19.83
C SER A 45 -3.38 -1.54 18.83
N GLY A 46 -4.27 -1.27 17.88
CA GLY A 46 -4.02 -0.37 16.75
C GLY A 46 -3.05 -0.93 15.70
N TRP A 47 -2.53 -2.15 15.89
CA TRP A 47 -1.60 -2.79 14.96
C TRP A 47 -2.28 -3.21 13.65
N THR A 48 -1.59 -3.00 12.54
CA THR A 48 -1.97 -3.42 11.19
C THR A 48 -1.10 -4.58 10.72
N PHE A 49 -1.39 -5.17 9.56
CA PHE A 49 -0.46 -6.12 8.93
C PHE A 49 0.92 -5.49 8.67
N LEU A 50 0.98 -4.18 8.36
CA LEU A 50 2.25 -3.50 8.10
C LEU A 50 3.13 -3.43 9.36
N HIS A 51 2.52 -3.25 10.54
CA HIS A 51 3.24 -3.34 11.81
C HIS A 51 3.81 -4.75 12.04
N GLN A 52 3.03 -5.80 11.75
CA GLN A 52 3.51 -7.18 11.87
C GLN A 52 4.66 -7.45 10.88
N ALA A 53 4.55 -7.01 9.62
CA ALA A 53 5.58 -7.23 8.62
C ALA A 53 6.89 -6.56 9.03
N ALA A 54 6.80 -5.30 9.49
CA ALA A 54 7.92 -4.55 10.04
C ALA A 54 8.53 -5.21 11.29
N TYR A 55 7.70 -5.80 12.17
CA TYR A 55 8.18 -6.48 13.37
C TYR A 55 9.09 -7.67 13.06
N PHE A 56 8.77 -8.40 11.99
CA PHE A 56 9.53 -9.55 11.52
C PHE A 56 10.62 -9.21 10.50
N GLY A 57 10.69 -7.96 10.01
CA GLY A 57 11.65 -7.58 8.96
C GLY A 57 11.27 -8.09 7.56
N HIS A 58 10.01 -8.46 7.33
CA HIS A 58 9.55 -8.98 6.05
C HIS A 58 9.31 -7.85 5.04
N GLU A 59 10.38 -7.40 4.40
CA GLU A 59 10.36 -6.32 3.42
C GLU A 59 9.37 -6.57 2.26
N ALA A 60 9.34 -7.79 1.70
CA ALA A 60 8.42 -8.13 0.62
C ALA A 60 6.94 -7.96 1.02
N ALA A 61 6.59 -8.31 2.27
CA ALA A 61 5.23 -8.10 2.78
C ALA A 61 4.95 -6.62 3.03
N CYS A 62 5.94 -5.85 3.51
CA CYS A 62 5.80 -4.40 3.64
C CYS A 62 5.54 -3.74 2.29
N LEU A 63 6.32 -4.08 1.25
CA LEU A 63 6.16 -3.55 -0.10
C LEU A 63 4.77 -3.87 -0.66
N GLU A 64 4.32 -5.12 -0.55
CA GLU A 64 3.01 -5.53 -1.03
C GLU A 64 1.87 -4.78 -0.30
N LEU A 65 2.00 -4.61 1.02
CA LEU A 65 1.04 -3.86 1.81
C LEU A 65 0.98 -2.38 1.41
N ILE A 66 2.14 -1.73 1.19
CA ILE A 66 2.22 -0.34 0.73
C ILE A 66 1.57 -0.20 -0.64
N ARG A 67 1.92 -1.10 -1.58
CA ARG A 67 1.36 -1.16 -2.93
C ARG A 67 -0.16 -1.25 -2.92
N LEU A 68 -0.72 -2.03 -1.99
CA LEU A 68 -2.15 -2.23 -1.83
C LEU A 68 -2.84 -1.09 -1.07
N GLY A 69 -2.09 -0.17 -0.44
CA GLY A 69 -2.58 1.02 0.25
C GLY A 69 -2.67 0.92 1.77
N ALA A 70 -1.80 0.12 2.40
CA ALA A 70 -1.67 0.14 3.85
C ALA A 70 -1.37 1.56 4.36
N ALA A 71 -1.92 1.90 5.52
CA ALA A 71 -1.65 3.18 6.18
C ALA A 71 -0.21 3.19 6.74
N VAL A 72 0.74 3.68 5.94
CA VAL A 72 2.18 3.74 6.27
C VAL A 72 2.43 4.55 7.54
N GLU A 73 1.71 5.66 7.70
CA GLU A 73 1.79 6.55 8.86
C GLU A 73 0.82 6.17 9.99
N GLY A 74 0.06 5.08 9.81
CA GLY A 74 -0.89 4.60 10.82
C GLY A 74 -0.17 4.24 12.11
N LEU A 75 -0.65 4.78 13.23
CA LEU A 75 -0.07 4.54 14.55
C LEU A 75 -0.80 3.44 15.32
N SER A 76 -0.04 2.63 16.04
CA SER A 76 -0.55 1.75 17.10
C SER A 76 -1.00 2.54 18.33
N HIS A 77 -1.65 1.86 19.29
CA HIS A 77 -1.99 2.47 20.58
C HIS A 77 -0.77 2.90 21.40
N GLU A 78 0.39 2.31 21.12
CA GLU A 78 1.68 2.72 21.69
C GLU A 78 2.34 3.88 20.92
N ARG A 79 1.58 4.54 20.03
CA ARG A 79 2.02 5.65 19.18
C ARG A 79 3.21 5.29 18.28
N GLN A 80 3.26 4.07 17.81
CA GLN A 80 4.31 3.60 16.90
C GLN A 80 3.78 3.45 15.49
N SER A 81 4.54 3.94 14.51
CA SER A 81 4.37 3.54 13.11
C SER A 81 5.05 2.20 12.82
N ALA A 82 4.79 1.62 11.66
CA ALA A 82 5.53 0.45 11.20
C ALA A 82 7.04 0.71 11.09
N ALA A 83 7.45 1.91 10.68
CA ALA A 83 8.86 2.30 10.63
C ALA A 83 9.51 2.28 12.02
N ASP A 84 8.79 2.76 13.05
CA ASP A 84 9.30 2.75 14.42
C ASP A 84 9.39 1.33 14.99
N VAL A 85 8.48 0.45 14.58
CA VAL A 85 8.56 -0.98 14.91
C VAL A 85 9.80 -1.61 14.27
N ALA A 86 10.04 -1.38 12.97
CA ALA A 86 11.23 -1.90 12.27
C ALA A 86 12.54 -1.40 12.93
N GLU A 87 12.60 -0.12 13.31
CA GLU A 87 13.75 0.47 14.00
C GLU A 87 14.02 -0.21 15.35
N LYS A 88 12.98 -0.38 16.19
CA LYS A 88 13.11 -1.08 17.48
C LYS A 88 13.57 -2.53 17.31
N ARG A 89 13.20 -3.17 16.19
CA ARG A 89 13.58 -4.55 15.84
C ARG A 89 14.93 -4.66 15.15
N LYS A 90 15.67 -3.56 15.03
CA LYS A 90 17.01 -3.50 14.41
C LYS A 90 17.00 -3.81 12.92
N TYR A 91 15.96 -3.34 12.22
CA TYR A 91 15.86 -3.36 10.76
C TYR A 91 15.90 -1.92 10.19
N PRO A 92 17.05 -1.21 10.29
CA PRO A 92 17.13 0.21 9.93
C PRO A 92 16.87 0.46 8.43
N ALA A 93 17.35 -0.43 7.55
CA ALA A 93 17.07 -0.32 6.11
C ALA A 93 15.57 -0.37 5.81
N LEU A 94 14.85 -1.29 6.47
CA LEU A 94 13.39 -1.39 6.35
C LEU A 94 12.68 -0.17 6.96
N ALA A 95 13.17 0.34 8.10
CA ALA A 95 12.64 1.54 8.70
C ALA A 95 12.78 2.75 7.75
N SER A 96 13.95 2.93 7.13
CA SER A 96 14.18 3.96 6.12
C SER A 96 13.28 3.79 4.89
N LEU A 97 13.10 2.55 4.41
CA LEU A 97 12.18 2.24 3.31
C LEU A 97 10.74 2.64 3.65
N LEU A 98 10.26 2.30 4.84
CA LEU A 98 8.92 2.65 5.30
C LEU A 98 8.73 4.17 5.46
N ARG A 99 9.76 4.89 5.95
CA ARG A 99 9.71 6.35 6.03
C ARG A 99 9.67 7.01 4.65
N ARG A 100 10.41 6.46 3.66
CA ARG A 100 10.34 6.93 2.26
C ARG A 100 8.96 6.75 1.62
N ALA A 101 8.21 5.73 2.04
CA ALA A 101 6.86 5.49 1.53
C ALA A 101 5.82 6.49 2.08
N SER A 102 6.14 7.25 3.12
CA SER A 102 5.24 8.26 3.69
C SER A 102 5.12 9.47 2.76
N HIS A 103 3.91 10.04 2.70
CA HIS A 103 3.65 11.32 2.02
C HIS A 103 3.34 12.47 3.00
N GLY A 104 3.32 12.22 4.31
CA GLY A 104 2.89 13.17 5.34
C GLY A 104 1.38 13.12 5.63
N PRO A 105 0.97 13.50 6.86
CA PRO A 105 -0.44 13.61 7.21
C PRO A 105 -1.07 14.71 6.36
N GLU A 106 -2.18 14.42 5.68
CA GLU A 106 -2.89 15.33 4.75
C GLU A 106 -2.35 15.39 3.30
N SER A 107 -1.49 14.46 2.90
CA SER A 107 -1.12 14.38 1.48
C SER A 107 -2.28 13.95 0.59
N LEU A 108 -2.40 14.57 -0.60
CA LEU A 108 -3.32 14.16 -1.68
C LEU A 108 -3.09 12.72 -2.14
N TRP A 109 -1.90 12.17 -1.89
CA TRP A 109 -1.51 10.80 -2.22
C TRP A 109 -1.53 9.87 -1.00
N SER A 110 -2.23 10.27 0.06
CA SER A 110 -2.57 9.38 1.16
C SER A 110 -3.41 8.20 0.65
N ALA A 111 -3.16 7.01 1.18
CA ALA A 111 -3.86 5.82 0.72
C ALA A 111 -5.39 5.96 0.94
N PRO A 112 -6.23 5.62 -0.06
CA PRO A 112 -7.68 5.68 0.08
C PRO A 112 -8.18 4.78 1.21
N LYS A 113 -9.18 5.25 1.97
CA LYS A 113 -9.85 4.44 3.00
C LYS A 113 -10.67 3.30 2.39
N ASP A 114 -11.20 3.48 1.18
CA ASP A 114 -11.90 2.44 0.44
C ASP A 114 -10.91 1.34 0.02
N PRO A 115 -11.07 0.09 0.50
CA PRO A 115 -10.17 -1.01 0.13
C PRO A 115 -10.25 -1.38 -1.35
N ASN A 116 -11.29 -0.99 -2.09
CA ASN A 116 -11.41 -1.29 -3.52
C ASN A 116 -10.61 -0.32 -4.40
N LEU A 117 -9.96 0.68 -3.81
CA LEU A 117 -9.13 1.66 -4.49
C LEU A 117 -7.66 1.44 -4.14
N LEU A 118 -6.83 1.29 -5.17
CA LEU A 118 -5.38 1.31 -5.04
C LEU A 118 -4.89 2.74 -4.73
N PRO A 119 -3.78 2.89 -3.99
CA PRO A 119 -3.17 4.20 -3.75
C PRO A 119 -2.50 4.76 -5.00
N SER A 120 -2.49 6.08 -5.12
CA SER A 120 -1.65 6.80 -6.07
C SER A 120 -0.35 7.29 -5.42
N SER A 121 0.57 7.79 -6.23
CA SER A 121 1.86 8.34 -5.82
C SER A 121 2.24 9.56 -6.65
N ASN A 122 3.14 10.37 -6.10
CA ASN A 122 3.79 11.51 -6.73
C ASN A 122 5.31 11.40 -6.80
N LEU A 123 5.86 10.18 -6.64
CA LEU A 123 7.30 9.95 -6.73
C LEU A 123 7.74 9.83 -8.20
N TRP A 124 7.61 10.92 -8.95
CA TRP A 124 7.82 10.96 -10.41
C TRP A 124 9.22 10.52 -10.84
N ILE A 125 10.24 10.85 -10.04
CA ILE A 125 11.64 10.45 -10.29
C ILE A 125 11.82 8.92 -10.24
N GLU A 126 10.92 8.20 -9.57
CA GLU A 126 10.95 6.74 -9.46
C GLU A 126 10.11 6.04 -10.56
N ALA A 127 9.63 6.78 -11.56
CA ALA A 127 8.70 6.28 -12.55
C ALA A 127 9.24 5.07 -13.32
N ALA A 128 8.49 3.98 -13.28
CA ALA A 128 8.70 2.80 -14.10
C ALA A 128 7.44 2.49 -14.93
N GLU A 129 7.60 2.35 -16.25
CA GLU A 129 6.51 1.93 -17.13
C GLU A 129 6.03 0.52 -16.78
N ARG A 130 4.71 0.32 -16.80
CA ARG A 130 4.02 -0.96 -16.64
C ARG A 130 2.85 -1.08 -17.62
N ARG A 131 2.37 -2.32 -17.78
CA ARG A 131 1.14 -2.66 -18.51
C ARG A 131 0.16 -3.31 -17.55
N ALA A 132 -1.06 -2.80 -17.50
CA ALA A 132 -2.07 -3.30 -16.58
C ALA A 132 -2.47 -4.73 -16.97
N SER A 133 -2.23 -5.72 -16.11
CA SER A 133 -2.63 -7.12 -16.34
C SER A 133 -4.14 -7.32 -16.20
N GLU A 134 -4.79 -6.45 -15.44
CA GLU A 134 -6.22 -6.42 -15.17
C GLU A 134 -6.71 -4.97 -15.06
N ALA A 135 -8.03 -4.77 -15.09
CA ALA A 135 -8.59 -3.45 -14.85
C ALA A 135 -8.48 -3.10 -13.36
N MET A 136 -8.13 -1.85 -13.06
CA MET A 136 -7.96 -1.39 -11.68
C MET A 136 -8.50 0.03 -11.48
N CYS A 137 -8.90 0.30 -10.24
CA CYS A 137 -9.32 1.62 -9.78
C CYS A 137 -8.26 2.19 -8.84
N VAL A 138 -7.76 3.38 -9.13
CA VAL A 138 -6.76 4.08 -8.32
C VAL A 138 -7.38 5.36 -7.78
N GLY A 139 -7.34 5.54 -6.46
CA GLY A 139 -7.75 6.78 -5.82
C GLY A 139 -6.64 7.83 -5.87
N TYR A 140 -6.99 9.07 -6.17
CA TYR A 140 -6.07 10.22 -6.14
C TYR A 140 -6.77 11.45 -5.54
N GLY A 141 -6.01 12.51 -5.29
CA GLY A 141 -6.50 13.77 -4.74
C GLY A 141 -7.63 14.38 -5.57
N GLY A 142 -8.89 14.06 -5.22
CA GLY A 142 -10.09 14.58 -5.86
C GLY A 142 -10.88 13.60 -6.73
N GLY A 143 -10.49 12.32 -6.85
CA GLY A 143 -11.25 11.37 -7.67
C GLY A 143 -10.72 9.94 -7.73
N VAL A 144 -11.24 9.20 -8.72
CA VAL A 144 -10.84 7.82 -9.04
C VAL A 144 -10.50 7.75 -10.52
N VAL A 145 -9.33 7.21 -10.84
CA VAL A 145 -8.97 6.86 -12.21
C VAL A 145 -9.19 5.36 -12.42
N LYS A 146 -9.79 5.01 -13.56
CA LYS A 146 -9.99 3.63 -14.01
C LYS A 146 -8.97 3.32 -15.08
N ILE A 147 -8.08 2.39 -14.82
CA ILE A 147 -7.06 1.93 -15.76
C ILE A 147 -7.52 0.60 -16.32
N SER A 148 -7.71 0.55 -17.64
CA SER A 148 -8.15 -0.64 -18.35
C SER A 148 -7.02 -1.67 -18.46
N LYS A 149 -7.37 -2.95 -18.53
CA LYS A 149 -6.42 -4.01 -18.85
C LYS A 149 -5.70 -3.69 -20.17
N GLY A 150 -4.38 -3.81 -20.17
CA GLY A 150 -3.50 -3.52 -21.31
C GLY A 150 -3.03 -2.07 -21.41
N SER A 151 -3.66 -1.13 -20.69
CA SER A 151 -3.22 0.27 -20.68
C SER A 151 -1.79 0.41 -20.15
N ARG A 152 -1.03 1.34 -20.73
CA ARG A 152 0.22 1.80 -20.13
C ARG A 152 -0.10 2.61 -18.87
N TYR A 153 0.75 2.50 -17.87
CA TYR A 153 0.74 3.37 -16.71
C TYR A 153 2.13 3.37 -16.09
N PHE A 154 2.37 4.27 -15.14
CA PHE A 154 3.64 4.39 -14.45
C PHE A 154 3.47 4.12 -12.95
N VAL A 155 4.49 3.53 -12.33
CA VAL A 155 4.53 3.27 -10.89
C VAL A 155 5.79 3.82 -10.25
N ASP A 156 5.75 4.07 -8.95
CA ASP A 156 6.95 4.34 -8.15
C ASP A 156 7.66 3.06 -7.70
N SER A 157 8.75 3.19 -6.92
CA SER A 157 9.50 2.05 -6.41
C SER A 157 8.73 1.16 -5.41
N PHE A 158 7.58 1.63 -4.93
CA PHE A 158 6.65 0.87 -4.07
C PHE A 158 5.51 0.22 -4.86
N GLY A 159 5.48 0.39 -6.18
CA GLY A 159 4.45 -0.16 -7.06
C GLY A 159 3.11 0.61 -7.00
N ARG A 160 3.09 1.81 -6.42
CA ARG A 160 1.90 2.68 -6.40
C ARG A 160 1.80 3.43 -7.71
N THR A 161 0.58 3.56 -8.23
CA THR A 161 0.35 4.19 -9.53
C THR A 161 0.63 5.69 -9.48
N LEU A 162 1.46 6.18 -10.39
CA LEU A 162 1.68 7.62 -10.58
C LEU A 162 0.46 8.21 -11.28
N VAL A 163 -0.25 9.11 -10.58
CA VAL A 163 -1.46 9.78 -11.09
C VAL A 163 -1.25 11.28 -10.96
N GLY A 164 -1.14 11.94 -12.12
CA GLY A 164 -1.03 13.38 -12.24
C GLY A 164 -2.38 14.10 -12.08
N TRP A 165 -2.40 15.36 -12.45
CA TRP A 165 -3.59 16.19 -12.35
C TRP A 165 -4.71 15.69 -13.26
N HIS A 166 -5.95 15.95 -12.84
CA HIS A 166 -7.16 15.47 -13.50
C HIS A 166 -7.23 13.94 -13.75
N GLY A 167 -6.45 13.15 -13.00
CA GLY A 167 -6.44 11.69 -13.13
C GLY A 167 -5.61 11.20 -14.32
N SER A 168 -4.73 12.02 -14.89
CA SER A 168 -3.79 11.62 -15.93
C SER A 168 -2.81 10.55 -15.42
N TYR A 169 -2.58 9.52 -16.22
CA TYR A 169 -1.71 8.37 -15.84
C TYR A 169 -0.87 7.82 -17.00
N ASP A 170 -1.11 8.29 -18.23
CA ASP A 170 -0.41 7.85 -19.44
C ASP A 170 -0.20 9.02 -20.44
N PRO A 171 0.84 9.84 -20.22
CA PRO A 171 1.63 9.94 -19.00
C PRO A 171 0.85 10.66 -17.88
N PRO A 172 1.28 10.53 -16.60
CA PRO A 172 0.85 11.46 -15.56
C PRO A 172 1.34 12.88 -15.89
N CYS A 173 0.44 13.85 -15.86
CA CYS A 173 0.69 15.23 -16.26
C CYS A 173 0.54 16.24 -15.11
N GLY A 174 1.27 17.34 -15.20
CA GLY A 174 1.12 18.52 -14.36
C GLY A 174 -0.16 19.31 -14.64
N MET A 175 -0.39 20.39 -13.89
CA MET A 175 -1.48 21.34 -14.16
C MET A 175 -1.34 22.09 -15.48
N ASP A 176 -0.10 22.23 -15.93
CA ASP A 176 0.30 22.79 -17.23
C ASP A 176 0.08 21.80 -18.39
N GLY A 177 -0.28 20.54 -18.10
CA GLY A 177 -0.45 19.48 -19.09
C GLY A 177 0.85 18.79 -19.47
N GLU A 178 2.00 19.22 -18.95
CA GLU A 178 3.29 18.63 -19.29
C GLU A 178 3.49 17.27 -18.58
N PRO A 179 4.11 16.28 -19.24
CA PRO A 179 4.45 15.01 -18.62
C PRO A 179 5.36 15.20 -17.41
N MET A 180 5.06 14.46 -16.34
CA MET A 180 5.87 14.46 -15.11
C MET A 180 6.93 13.35 -15.09
N VAL A 181 6.93 12.49 -16.11
CA VAL A 181 7.77 11.28 -16.24
C VAL A 181 8.40 11.19 -17.61
#